data_AF-A0A7C5A1Q1-F1
#
_entry.id   AF-A0A7C5A1Q1-F1
#
_cell.length_a   1.000
_cell.length_b   1.000
_cell.length_c   1.000
_cell.angle_alpha   90.00
_cell.angle_beta   90.00
_cell.angle_gamma   90.00
#
_symmetry.space_group_name_H-M   'P 1'
#
loop_
_entity.id
_entity.type
_entity.pdbx_description
1 polymer ?
#
loop_
_entity_poly.entity_id
_entity_poly.type
_entity_poly.pdbx_seq_one_letter_code
_entity_poly.pdbx_strand_id
1 'polypeptide(L)' 'MTKLLSDIEIYEVFAKVKADEPLRHCGNVMATDVEGAKVYAYKMYDEFPWTEMVIIPRREMMTVIKTR' A
#
# COMPACT_ATOMS: atom_id res chain seq x y z
N MET A 1 -22.43 -7.95 16.55
CA MET A 1 -21.74 -6.97 15.68
C MET A 1 -20.27 -6.92 16.06
N THR A 2 -19.47 -7.93 15.66
CA THR A 2 -18.06 -8.02 16.09
C THR A 2 -17.11 -8.54 14.99
N LYS A 3 -17.62 -8.71 13.76
CA LYS A 3 -16.88 -9.29 12.63
C LYS A 3 -16.43 -8.24 11.59
N LEU A 4 -16.62 -6.94 11.85
CA LEU A 4 -16.36 -5.89 10.85
C LEU A 4 -14.94 -5.30 10.90
N LEU A 5 -14.17 -5.56 11.97
CA LEU A 5 -12.82 -5.03 12.15
C LEU A 5 -11.73 -6.11 12.17
N SER A 6 -12.09 -7.40 12.20
CA SER A 6 -11.11 -8.50 12.30
C SER A 6 -10.33 -8.75 11.01
N ASP A 7 -10.84 -8.26 9.87
CA ASP A 7 -10.34 -8.65 8.54
C ASP A 7 -9.72 -7.46 7.79
N ILE A 8 -9.58 -6.28 8.41
CA ILE A 8 -8.95 -5.12 7.78
C ILE A 8 -7.42 -5.23 7.90
N GLU A 9 -6.75 -5.33 6.76
CA GLU A 9 -5.29 -5.32 6.65
C GLU A 9 -4.79 -3.95 6.13
N ILE A 10 -3.58 -3.58 6.53
CA ILE A 10 -2.91 -2.38 6.05
C ILE A 10 -2.01 -2.77 4.87
N TYR A 11 -2.16 -2.06 3.75
CA TYR A 11 -1.33 -2.20 2.57
C TYR A 11 -0.51 -0.94 2.34
N GLU A 12 0.78 -1.10 2.16
CA GLU A 12 1.73 -0.04 1.89
C GLU A 12 1.79 0.21 0.39
N VAL A 13 1.70 1.47 -0.02
CA VAL A 13 1.61 1.88 -1.41
C VAL A 13 2.96 2.44 -1.85
N PHE A 14 3.48 1.94 -2.96
CA PHE A 14 4.67 2.46 -3.61
C PHE A 14 4.38 2.77 -5.07
N ALA A 15 4.94 3.86 -5.58
CA ALA A 15 4.78 4.23 -6.99
C ALA A 15 6.00 4.95 -7.56
N LYS A 16 6.09 4.98 -8.89
CA LYS A 16 7.07 5.77 -9.66
C LYS A 16 6.42 6.35 -10.91
N VAL A 17 6.89 7.53 -11.30
CA VAL A 17 6.49 8.26 -12.50
C VAL A 17 7.40 7.86 -13.66
N LYS A 18 8.70 7.71 -13.44
CA LYS A 18 9.66 7.33 -14.49
C LYS A 18 10.11 5.88 -14.36
N ALA A 19 10.44 5.25 -15.49
CA ALA A 19 10.87 3.85 -15.49
C ALA A 19 12.25 3.64 -14.82
N ASP A 20 13.12 4.66 -14.88
CA ASP A 20 14.50 4.66 -14.38
C ASP A 20 14.64 5.12 -12.92
N GLU A 21 13.53 5.46 -12.25
CA GLU A 21 13.56 5.86 -10.84
C GLU A 21 13.07 4.74 -9.91
N PRO A 22 13.54 4.71 -8.65
CA PRO A 22 13.08 3.70 -7.70
C PRO A 22 11.63 3.94 -7.31
N LEU A 23 10.93 2.86 -6.93
CA LEU A 23 9.64 2.95 -6.27
C LEU A 23 9.76 3.76 -4.98
N ARG A 24 8.91 4.78 -4.82
CA ARG A 24 8.85 5.62 -3.62
C ARG A 24 7.65 5.21 -2.79
N HIS A 25 7.80 5.25 -1.46
CA HIS A 25 6.66 5.07 -0.56
C HIS A 25 5.73 6.29 -0.66
N CYS A 26 4.46 6.03 -1.00
CA CYS A 26 3.42 7.05 -1.13
C CYS A 26 2.57 7.17 0.15
N GLY A 27 2.37 6.05 0.85
CA GLY A 27 1.57 5.96 2.06
C GLY A 27 0.95 4.57 2.22
N ASN A 28 -0.26 4.49 2.77
CA ASN A 28 -0.93 3.21 3.00
C ASN A 28 -2.45 3.31 2.85
N VAL A 29 -3.09 2.18 2.59
CA VAL A 29 -4.55 2.01 2.57
C VAL A 29 -4.97 0.86 3.48
N MET A 30 -6.20 0.91 3.96
CA MET A 30 -6.83 -0.15 4.76
C MET A 30 -7.91 -0.82 3.94
N ALA A 31 -7.87 -2.15 3.82
CA ALA A 31 -8.86 -2.91 3.06
C ALA A 31 -9.06 -4.31 3.64
N THR A 32 -10.22 -4.91 3.33
CA THR A 32 -10.54 -6.28 3.75
C THR A 32 -9.89 -7.36 2.87
N ASP A 33 -9.45 -6.98 1.67
CA ASP A 33 -8.79 -7.85 0.72
C ASP A 33 -7.89 -7.04 -0.24
N VAL A 34 -7.11 -7.77 -1.04
CA VAL A 34 -6.14 -7.19 -1.98
C VAL A 34 -6.80 -6.40 -3.13
N GLU A 35 -8.00 -6.78 -3.56
CA GLU A 35 -8.67 -6.10 -4.68
C GLU A 35 -9.25 -4.76 -4.23
N GLY A 36 -9.84 -4.70 -3.03
CA GLY A 36 -10.22 -3.46 -2.37
C GLY A 36 -9.01 -2.55 -2.16
N ALA A 37 -7.89 -3.11 -1.70
CA ALA A 37 -6.64 -2.35 -1.53
C ALA A 37 -6.15 -1.72 -2.84
N LYS A 38 -6.18 -2.46 -3.97
CA LYS A 38 -5.81 -1.92 -5.29
C LYS A 38 -6.72 -0.76 -5.70
N VAL A 39 -8.04 -0.92 -5.54
CA VAL A 39 -9.02 0.14 -5.88
C VAL A 39 -8.78 1.37 -5.02
N TYR A 40 -8.56 1.20 -3.71
CA TYR A 40 -8.31 2.32 -2.80
C TYR A 40 -6.99 3.01 -3.08
N ALA A 41 -5.92 2.25 -3.33
CA ALA A 41 -4.61 2.81 -3.68
C ALA A 41 -4.69 3.63 -4.97
N TYR A 42 -5.32 3.09 -6.02
CA TYR A 42 -5.48 3.80 -7.28
C TYR A 42 -6.27 5.10 -7.09
N LYS A 43 -7.40 5.06 -6.39
CA LYS A 43 -8.23 6.27 -6.18
C LYS A 43 -7.60 7.31 -5.26
N MET A 44 -6.92 6.88 -4.21
CA MET A 44 -6.36 7.78 -3.20
C MET A 44 -5.09 8.47 -3.69
N TYR A 45 -4.32 7.81 -4.56
CA TYR A 45 -3.02 8.29 -5.01
C TYR A 45 -3.00 8.66 -6.50
N ASP A 46 -4.13 8.99 -7.15
CA ASP A 46 -4.22 9.32 -8.60
C ASP A 46 -3.64 10.71 -8.97
N GLU A 47 -2.79 11.29 -8.15
CA GLU A 47 -2.34 12.69 -8.29
C GLU A 47 -1.22 12.89 -9.33
N PHE A 48 -0.56 11.81 -9.74
CA PHE A 48 0.57 11.84 -10.66
C PHE A 48 0.41 10.81 -11.79
N PRO A 49 1.05 11.01 -12.95
CA PRO A 49 1.01 10.05 -14.07
C PRO A 49 1.93 8.86 -13.77
N TRP A 50 1.54 8.01 -12.83
CA TRP A 50 2.32 6.85 -12.43
C TRP A 50 2.50 5.88 -13.58
N THR A 51 3.73 5.43 -13.79
CA THR A 51 4.05 4.36 -14.74
C THR A 51 4.01 2.99 -14.07
N GLU A 52 4.15 2.94 -12.74
CA GLU A 52 4.00 1.73 -11.95
C GLU A 52 3.51 2.11 -10.54
N MET A 53 2.54 1.35 -10.03
CA MET A 53 2.05 1.43 -8.65
C MET A 53 1.90 0.01 -8.12
N VAL A 54 2.46 -0.25 -6.94
CA VAL A 54 2.40 -1.55 -6.27
C VAL A 54 1.93 -1.39 -4.83
N ILE A 55 1.31 -2.45 -4.32
CA ILE A 55 0.89 -2.54 -2.92
C ILE A 55 1.55 -3.75 -2.26
N ILE A 56 1.92 -3.59 -0.98
CA ILE A 56 2.51 -4.67 -0.16
C ILE A 56 1.72 -4.76 1.15
N PRO A 57 1.18 -5.93 1.53
CA PRO A 57 0.57 -6.08 2.84
C PRO A 57 1.60 -5.84 3.94
N ARG A 58 1.30 -5.00 4.94
CA ARG A 58 2.25 -4.61 5.99
C ARG A 58 2.77 -5.81 6.79
N ARG A 59 2.01 -6.92 6.86
CA ARG A 59 2.45 -8.17 7.51
C ARG A 59 3.65 -8.84 6.83
N GLU A 60 3.91 -8.52 5.56
CA GLU A 60 5.06 -9.02 4.80
C GLU A 60 6.34 -8.22 5.07
N MET A 61 6.26 -7.10 5.82
CA MET A 61 7.43 -6.29 6.15
C MET A 61 8.25 -6.92 7.27
N MET A 62 9.54 -7.15 7.00
CA MET A 62 10.48 -7.70 7.97
C MET A 62 11.30 -6.57 8.60
N THR A 63 11.23 -6.43 9.93
CA THR A 63 12.07 -5.47 10.66
C THR A 63 13.49 -5.99 10.78
N VAL A 64 14.46 -5.25 10.23
CA VAL A 64 15.89 -5.60 10.33
C VAL A 64 16.53 -4.97 11.58
N ILE A 65 16.17 -3.72 11.89
CA ILE A 65 16.66 -2.99 13.06
C ILE A 65 15.46 -2.31 13.74
N LYS A 66 15.35 -2.48 15.05
CA LYS A 66 14.39 -1.77 15.89
C LYS A 66 15.14 -1.02 16.98
N THR A 67 15.42 0.25 16.73
CA THR A 67 15.95 1.13 17.77
C THR A 67 14.84 1.37 18.80
N ARG A 68 15.15 1.20 20.09
CA ARG A 68 14.22 1.42 21.20
C ARG A 68 13.94 2.91 21.40
#